data_AF-A0A378YX24-F1
#
_entry.id   AF-A0A378YX24-F1
#
_cell.length_a   1.000
_cell.length_b   1.000
_cell.length_c   1.000
_cell.angle_alpha   90.00
_cell.angle_beta   90.00
_cell.angle_gamma   90.00
#
_symmetry.space_group_name_H-M   'P 1'
#
loop_
_entity.id
_entity.type
_entity.pdbx_description
1 polymer ?
#
loop_
_entity_poly.entity_id
_entity_poly.type
_entity_poly.pdbx_seq_one_letter_code
_entity_poly.pdbx_strand_id
1 'polypeptide(L)'
;MKTTLHVSPFAILGVTTRDDRRRIVAVAEELSLELDHDVCQKARSDLTNPRNRLSAEIAWLPGVSPRKATQLLESLLSNPMAVRRESGLPTLAHLNLLAAAFGQVDDEHDAADLAGFIQEVAYLADNLDPEDVLRDINEDRAVSGFPEVRAIDQIEAELAERKRYYCSVIKGALDRLPTTALVQVMTDVVDRVTAGGENHAPELLDELVDSYEVETQGFLQAEAENLHKLIEIARGSAGSGEAAVKPYVDKLEAVARNWDKVAQPIQVSFKARGIDHDPSRKLAWSIRSLAIDIFNDHGILKQSQRLTSLLQELFSEVPDVSDRVREDSEALADIQQRRNEADAINPVRNLVETVLKGVDQNPNTANSDGDRLLIEGMSLLKAASLKADSLTYREGQDIIAAGVMQCAIAFGNETSKWAICISLLNKALGLATDASLRKKINDNLIVAQGNQDNFGDLEPIKSAPSLYTINGIGVTLYGRTDPKPDGSYMATYYFVFFAIPLMPITRYRVIPNGRGYRFLGKGKLRAFDKLHIAIFLGVILLVLFNG
;
A
#
# COMPACT_ATOMS: atom_id res chain seq x y z
N MET A 1 44.08 30.45 -11.64
CA MET A 1 44.38 30.73 -10.21
C MET A 1 45.50 29.79 -9.77
N LYS A 2 46.42 30.20 -8.86
CA LYS A 2 47.46 29.27 -8.36
C LYS A 2 46.81 28.23 -7.44
N THR A 3 47.01 26.95 -7.71
CA THR A 3 46.50 25.83 -6.89
C THR A 3 47.44 25.55 -5.70
N THR A 4 47.04 24.64 -4.80
CA THR A 4 47.86 24.21 -3.66
C THR A 4 49.22 23.63 -4.08
N LEU A 5 49.30 22.95 -5.23
CA LEU A 5 50.57 22.50 -5.79
C LEU A 5 51.47 23.68 -6.22
N HIS A 6 50.91 24.75 -6.77
CA HIS A 6 51.69 25.94 -7.17
C HIS A 6 52.26 26.74 -6.01
N VAL A 7 51.73 26.55 -4.80
CA VAL A 7 52.23 27.16 -3.57
C VAL A 7 52.97 26.16 -2.69
N SER A 8 53.27 24.96 -3.21
CA SER A 8 54.14 24.01 -2.52
C SER A 8 55.58 24.55 -2.46
N PRO A 9 56.39 24.11 -1.47
CA PRO A 9 57.79 24.51 -1.40
C PRO A 9 58.61 24.18 -2.66
N PHE A 10 58.32 23.06 -3.32
CA PHE A 10 58.96 22.66 -4.58
C PHE A 10 58.64 23.62 -5.73
N ALA A 11 57.36 23.99 -5.89
CA ALA A 11 56.93 24.93 -6.92
C ALA A 11 57.43 26.36 -6.65
N ILE A 12 57.39 26.82 -5.40
CA ILE A 12 57.83 28.17 -5.00
C ILE A 12 59.31 28.36 -5.32
N LEU A 13 60.14 27.37 -5.01
CA LEU A 13 61.58 27.45 -5.24
C LEU A 13 62.00 26.95 -6.63
N GLY A 14 61.09 26.40 -7.44
CA GLY A 14 61.43 25.81 -8.74
C GLY A 14 62.44 24.64 -8.63
N VAL A 15 62.44 23.94 -7.50
CA VAL A 15 63.30 22.78 -7.23
C VAL A 15 62.49 21.49 -7.27
N THR A 16 63.18 20.37 -7.39
CA THR A 16 62.61 19.03 -7.54
C THR A 16 62.89 18.17 -6.31
N THR A 17 62.20 17.04 -6.19
CA THR A 17 62.44 16.03 -5.14
C THR A 17 63.87 15.43 -5.21
N ARG A 18 64.54 15.58 -6.37
CA ARG A 18 65.90 15.08 -6.65
C ARG A 18 67.00 16.11 -6.41
N ASP A 19 66.66 17.36 -6.10
CA ASP A 19 67.66 18.39 -5.77
C ASP A 19 68.20 18.22 -4.35
N ASP A 20 69.52 18.38 -4.21
CA ASP A 20 70.21 18.26 -2.94
C ASP A 20 70.01 19.49 -2.03
N ARG A 21 70.40 19.35 -0.76
CA ARG A 21 70.29 20.43 0.23
C ARG A 21 71.01 21.72 -0.21
N ARG A 22 72.14 21.63 -0.92
CA ARG A 22 72.94 22.81 -1.32
C ARG A 22 72.19 23.60 -2.39
N ARG A 23 71.62 22.92 -3.38
CA ARG A 23 70.82 23.53 -4.45
C ARG A 23 69.58 24.23 -3.88
N ILE A 24 68.85 23.57 -2.97
CA ILE A 24 67.66 24.16 -2.33
C ILE A 24 68.01 25.45 -1.58
N VAL A 25 69.10 25.46 -0.80
CA VAL A 25 69.53 26.65 -0.05
C VAL A 25 69.93 27.78 -1.00
N ALA A 26 70.72 27.48 -2.03
CA ALA A 26 71.18 28.48 -2.99
C ALA A 26 70.01 29.14 -3.75
N VAL A 27 69.06 28.33 -4.23
CA VAL A 27 67.89 28.84 -4.97
C VAL A 27 66.96 29.64 -4.07
N ALA A 28 66.78 29.23 -2.81
CA ALA A 28 65.99 29.99 -1.86
C ALA A 28 66.58 31.37 -1.53
N GLU A 29 67.91 31.47 -1.43
CA GLU A 29 68.60 32.74 -1.21
C GLU A 29 68.47 33.65 -2.44
N GLU A 30 68.67 33.11 -3.63
CA GLU A 30 68.52 33.83 -4.90
C GLU A 30 67.08 34.36 -5.08
N LEU A 31 66.08 33.49 -4.94
CA LEU A 31 64.67 33.88 -5.11
C LEU A 31 64.16 34.82 -4.03
N SER A 32 64.76 34.84 -2.84
CA SER A 32 64.38 35.78 -1.78
C SER A 32 64.67 37.26 -2.11
N LEU A 33 65.41 37.51 -3.21
CA LEU A 33 65.62 38.85 -3.75
C LEU A 33 64.44 39.33 -4.62
N GLU A 34 63.65 38.40 -5.18
CA GLU A 34 62.55 38.68 -6.11
C GLU A 34 61.16 38.39 -5.51
N LEU A 35 61.07 37.38 -4.65
CA LEU A 35 59.85 36.92 -3.98
C LEU A 35 59.85 37.35 -2.50
N ASP A 36 58.71 37.13 -1.84
CA ASP A 36 58.57 37.36 -0.40
C ASP A 36 59.60 36.51 0.39
N HIS A 37 60.42 37.20 1.20
CA HIS A 37 61.51 36.59 1.95
C HIS A 37 61.02 35.49 2.90
N ASP A 38 59.91 35.71 3.60
CA ASP A 38 59.39 34.76 4.59
C ASP A 38 58.86 33.51 3.90
N VAL A 39 58.26 33.65 2.72
CA VAL A 39 57.79 32.53 1.89
C VAL A 39 58.98 31.67 1.42
N CYS A 40 60.05 32.29 0.92
CA CYS A 40 61.26 31.57 0.50
C CYS A 40 61.98 30.89 1.68
N GLN A 41 62.07 31.56 2.84
CA GLN A 41 62.67 30.99 4.05
C GLN A 41 61.88 29.80 4.58
N LYS A 42 60.54 29.89 4.58
CA LYS A 42 59.67 28.78 4.96
C LYS A 42 59.83 27.60 4.01
N ALA A 43 59.77 27.82 2.69
CA ALA A 43 59.95 26.76 1.70
C ALA A 43 61.31 26.06 1.84
N ARG A 44 62.39 26.84 2.09
CA ARG A 44 63.72 26.28 2.38
C ARG A 44 63.73 25.42 3.64
N SER A 45 63.13 25.92 4.73
CA SER A 45 63.03 25.19 5.98
C SER A 45 62.27 23.87 5.79
N ASP A 46 61.14 23.92 5.09
CA ASP A 46 60.29 22.76 4.86
C ASP A 46 61.00 21.69 4.02
N LEU A 47 61.78 22.09 3.01
CA LEU A 47 62.48 21.13 2.15
C LEU A 47 63.81 20.60 2.71
N THR A 48 64.37 21.24 3.75
CA THR A 48 65.68 20.84 4.31
C THR A 48 65.58 20.12 5.65
N ASN A 49 64.50 20.34 6.41
CA ASN A 49 64.19 19.60 7.63
C ASN A 49 63.60 18.22 7.29
N PRO A 50 64.14 17.10 7.81
CA PRO A 50 63.68 15.76 7.45
C PRO A 50 62.18 15.50 7.63
N ARG A 51 61.56 16.02 8.69
CA ARG A 51 60.13 15.82 8.97
C ARG A 51 59.26 16.63 8.03
N ASN A 52 59.52 17.94 7.93
CA ASN A 52 58.75 18.81 7.05
C ASN A 52 58.92 18.43 5.58
N ARG A 53 60.11 17.91 5.20
CA ARG A 53 60.39 17.46 3.84
C ARG A 53 59.51 16.28 3.48
N LEU A 54 59.34 15.32 4.39
CA LEU A 54 58.45 14.18 4.14
C LEU A 54 57.02 14.65 3.86
N SER A 55 56.51 15.56 4.70
CA SER A 55 55.18 16.13 4.50
C SER A 55 55.06 16.87 3.16
N ALA A 56 56.10 17.62 2.77
CA ALA A 56 56.17 18.30 1.48
C ALA A 56 56.25 17.34 0.28
N GLU A 57 56.99 16.23 0.40
CA GLU A 57 57.10 15.18 -0.63
C GLU A 57 55.76 14.45 -0.80
N ILE A 58 55.09 14.09 0.29
CA ILE A 58 53.74 13.49 0.26
C ILE A 58 52.71 14.47 -0.32
N ALA A 59 52.90 15.78 -0.16
CA ALA A 59 52.05 16.81 -0.77
C ALA A 59 52.28 17.04 -2.26
N TRP A 60 53.35 16.47 -2.81
CA TRP A 60 53.85 16.80 -4.14
C TRP A 60 53.43 15.75 -5.17
N LEU A 61 54.29 15.47 -6.14
CA LEU A 61 54.10 14.48 -7.18
C LEU A 61 55.20 13.40 -7.06
N PRO A 62 55.23 12.63 -5.95
CA PRO A 62 56.25 11.60 -5.74
C PRO A 62 56.20 10.54 -6.84
N GLY A 63 57.38 10.04 -7.24
CA GLY A 63 57.51 9.07 -8.34
C GLY A 63 57.31 9.66 -9.75
N VAL A 64 56.95 10.95 -9.88
CA VAL A 64 56.81 11.63 -11.17
C VAL A 64 58.12 12.31 -11.57
N SER A 65 58.58 12.09 -12.80
CA SER A 65 59.79 12.76 -13.29
C SER A 65 59.64 14.30 -13.26
N PRO A 66 60.71 15.06 -12.97
CA PRO A 66 60.64 16.52 -12.89
C PRO A 66 60.01 17.20 -14.11
N ARG A 67 60.36 16.73 -15.32
CA ARG A 67 59.81 17.28 -16.57
C ARG A 67 58.30 17.08 -16.66
N LYS A 68 57.80 15.89 -16.29
CA LYS A 68 56.36 15.62 -16.28
C LYS A 68 55.66 16.40 -15.18
N ALA A 69 56.27 16.55 -14.00
CA ALA A 69 55.74 17.38 -12.92
C ALA A 69 55.53 18.85 -13.36
N THR A 70 56.52 19.45 -14.05
CA THR A 70 56.36 20.80 -14.63
C THR A 70 55.22 20.86 -15.65
N GLN A 71 55.13 19.89 -16.56
CA GLN A 71 54.04 19.82 -17.54
C GLN A 71 52.65 19.73 -16.87
N LEU A 72 52.53 18.96 -15.78
CA LEU A 72 51.27 18.81 -15.04
C LEU A 72 50.86 20.11 -14.34
N LEU A 73 51.80 20.87 -13.79
CA LEU A 73 51.53 22.19 -13.20
C LEU A 73 51.06 23.19 -14.26
N GLU A 74 51.71 23.22 -15.43
CA GLU A 74 51.28 24.06 -16.55
C GLU A 74 49.87 23.68 -17.05
N SER A 75 49.56 22.37 -17.08
CA SER A 75 48.22 21.88 -17.40
C SER A 75 47.19 22.36 -16.38
N LEU A 76 47.52 22.35 -15.08
CA LEU A 76 46.62 22.85 -14.03
C LEU A 76 46.32 24.35 -14.16
N LEU A 77 47.21 25.16 -14.74
CA LEU A 77 46.95 26.59 -14.97
C LEU A 77 46.06 26.84 -16.19
N SER A 78 46.21 26.01 -17.22
CA SER A 78 45.56 26.22 -18.52
C SER A 78 44.21 25.50 -18.65
N ASN A 79 44.13 24.26 -18.17
CA ASN A 79 42.91 23.46 -18.14
C ASN A 79 42.94 22.49 -16.94
N PRO A 80 42.53 22.95 -15.75
CA PRO A 80 42.57 22.15 -14.52
C PRO A 80 41.90 20.78 -14.65
N MET A 81 40.76 20.70 -15.32
CA MET A 81 39.99 19.45 -15.44
C MET A 81 40.60 18.45 -16.42
N ALA A 82 41.54 18.86 -17.27
CA ALA A 82 42.24 17.95 -18.17
C ALA A 82 43.05 16.89 -17.41
N VAL A 83 43.45 17.18 -16.17
CA VAL A 83 44.26 16.27 -15.35
C VAL A 83 43.54 14.98 -14.99
N ARG A 84 42.20 14.96 -15.00
CA ARG A 84 41.39 13.74 -14.82
C ARG A 84 41.63 12.68 -15.89
N ARG A 85 42.16 13.09 -17.06
CA ARG A 85 42.47 12.19 -18.19
C ARG A 85 43.92 11.70 -18.20
N GLU A 86 44.74 12.18 -17.27
CA GLU A 86 46.12 11.72 -17.14
C GLU A 86 46.15 10.27 -16.64
N SER A 87 47.07 9.47 -17.18
CA SER A 87 47.18 8.05 -16.86
C SER A 87 48.64 7.66 -16.69
N GLY A 88 48.89 6.54 -16.00
CA GLY A 88 50.24 6.05 -15.71
C GLY A 88 51.02 6.90 -14.70
N LEU A 89 50.31 7.70 -13.89
CA LEU A 89 50.89 8.42 -12.75
C LEU A 89 50.89 7.52 -11.50
N PRO A 90 51.87 7.65 -10.60
CA PRO A 90 51.80 7.07 -9.26
C PRO A 90 50.54 7.54 -8.53
N THR A 91 49.90 6.65 -7.78
CA THR A 91 48.58 6.87 -7.15
C THR A 91 48.53 8.14 -6.31
N LEU A 92 49.52 8.36 -5.43
CA LEU A 92 49.59 9.55 -4.58
C LEU A 92 49.76 10.85 -5.39
N ALA A 93 50.63 10.84 -6.40
CA ALA A 93 50.83 12.00 -7.25
C ALA A 93 49.55 12.35 -8.02
N HIS A 94 48.83 11.33 -8.50
CA HIS A 94 47.55 11.52 -9.17
C HIS A 94 46.50 12.09 -8.22
N LEU A 95 46.37 11.57 -6.99
CA LEU A 95 45.48 12.13 -5.97
C LEU A 95 45.77 13.59 -5.66
N ASN A 96 47.05 13.95 -5.48
CA ASN A 96 47.44 15.35 -5.24
C ASN A 96 47.10 16.27 -6.42
N LEU A 97 47.22 15.76 -7.64
CA LEU A 97 46.85 16.48 -8.85
C LEU A 97 45.34 16.70 -8.95
N LEU A 98 44.53 15.66 -8.68
CA LEU A 98 43.08 15.74 -8.68
C LEU A 98 42.58 16.66 -7.55
N ALA A 99 43.16 16.56 -6.36
CA ALA A 99 42.88 17.48 -5.25
C ALA A 99 43.16 18.95 -5.63
N ALA A 100 44.24 19.21 -6.37
CA ALA A 100 44.52 20.56 -6.86
C ALA A 100 43.47 21.08 -7.87
N ALA A 101 42.88 20.19 -8.68
CA ALA A 101 41.84 20.54 -9.65
C ALA A 101 40.49 20.86 -8.99
N PHE A 102 40.14 20.24 -7.84
CA PHE A 102 38.94 20.59 -7.08
C PHE A 102 38.90 22.05 -6.65
N GLY A 103 40.05 22.70 -6.47
CA GLY A 103 40.13 24.14 -6.20
C GLY A 103 39.60 25.04 -7.33
N GLN A 104 39.25 24.48 -8.50
CA GLN A 104 38.69 25.19 -9.64
C GLN A 104 37.21 24.86 -9.90
N VAL A 105 36.61 24.01 -9.06
CA VAL A 105 35.15 23.79 -9.05
C VAL A 105 34.46 25.07 -8.60
N ASP A 106 33.52 25.55 -9.40
CA ASP A 106 32.66 26.72 -9.18
C ASP A 106 31.18 26.31 -9.09
N ASP A 107 30.30 27.30 -8.91
CA ASP A 107 28.86 27.13 -8.72
C ASP A 107 28.09 26.72 -9.99
N GLU A 108 28.73 26.76 -11.16
CA GLU A 108 28.16 26.37 -12.46
C GLU A 108 28.57 24.94 -12.88
N HIS A 109 29.38 24.24 -12.09
CA HIS A 109 29.80 22.87 -12.40
C HIS A 109 28.60 21.90 -12.43
N ASP A 110 28.63 20.99 -13.42
CA ASP A 110 27.62 19.96 -13.56
C ASP A 110 27.68 18.96 -12.38
N ALA A 111 26.54 18.74 -11.73
CA ALA A 111 26.44 17.90 -10.54
C ALA A 111 26.81 16.43 -10.84
N ALA A 112 26.40 15.91 -12.00
CA ALA A 112 26.63 14.52 -12.35
C ALA A 112 28.10 14.25 -12.70
N ASP A 113 28.78 15.20 -13.35
CA ASP A 113 30.22 15.16 -13.58
C ASP A 113 31.00 15.28 -12.27
N LEU A 114 30.63 16.21 -11.39
CA LEU A 114 31.31 16.36 -10.10
C LEU A 114 31.14 15.12 -9.21
N ALA A 115 29.97 14.49 -9.18
CA ALA A 115 29.77 13.22 -8.49
C ALA A 115 30.69 12.12 -9.05
N GLY A 116 30.88 12.08 -10.38
CA GLY A 116 31.84 11.19 -11.03
C GLY A 116 33.29 11.51 -10.64
N PHE A 117 33.63 12.80 -10.54
CA PHE A 117 34.95 13.22 -10.12
C PHE A 117 35.26 12.85 -8.66
N ILE A 118 34.31 13.01 -7.74
CA ILE A 118 34.46 12.57 -6.35
C ILE A 118 34.61 11.05 -6.28
N GLN A 119 33.82 10.30 -7.05
CA GLN A 119 33.93 8.84 -7.15
C GLN A 119 35.32 8.41 -7.64
N GLU A 120 35.87 9.05 -8.68
CA GLU A 120 37.23 8.79 -9.17
C GLU A 120 38.28 8.96 -8.07
N VAL A 121 38.21 10.04 -7.30
CA VAL A 121 39.15 10.31 -6.20
C VAL A 121 38.98 9.34 -5.04
N ALA A 122 37.74 9.01 -4.67
CA ALA A 122 37.45 8.07 -3.60
C ALA A 122 38.04 6.68 -3.89
N TYR A 123 37.81 6.13 -5.09
CA TYR A 123 38.40 4.85 -5.49
C TYR A 123 39.92 4.91 -5.62
N LEU A 124 40.46 6.03 -6.10
CA LEU A 124 41.91 6.17 -6.20
C LEU A 124 42.58 6.24 -4.81
N ALA A 125 41.91 6.86 -3.83
CA ALA A 125 42.37 6.93 -2.44
C ALA A 125 42.35 5.57 -1.74
N ASP A 126 41.36 4.72 -2.04
CA ASP A 126 41.29 3.34 -1.55
C ASP A 126 42.39 2.44 -2.13
N ASN A 127 42.81 2.70 -3.36
CA ASN A 127 43.90 1.97 -4.02
C ASN A 127 45.31 2.47 -3.63
N LEU A 128 45.41 3.40 -2.68
CA LEU A 128 46.69 3.97 -2.26
C LEU A 128 47.46 3.01 -1.34
N ASP A 129 48.60 2.51 -1.82
CA ASP A 129 49.50 1.64 -1.06
C ASP A 129 50.65 2.44 -0.42
N PRO A 130 50.79 2.44 0.93
CA PRO A 130 51.90 3.08 1.62
C PRO A 130 53.29 2.55 1.21
N GLU A 131 53.41 1.29 0.79
CA GLU A 131 54.69 0.71 0.36
C GLU A 131 55.17 1.30 -0.97
N ASP A 132 54.26 1.47 -1.93
CA ASP A 132 54.55 2.14 -3.20
C ASP A 132 55.00 3.59 -2.98
N VAL A 133 54.31 4.31 -2.09
CA VAL A 133 54.68 5.69 -1.72
C VAL A 133 56.06 5.74 -1.07
N LEU A 134 56.35 4.82 -0.15
CA LEU A 134 57.66 4.73 0.51
C LEU A 134 58.78 4.51 -0.51
N ARG A 135 58.57 3.59 -1.46
CA ARG A 135 59.52 3.31 -2.54
C ARG A 135 59.77 4.56 -3.36
N ASP A 136 58.71 5.18 -3.89
CA ASP A 136 58.81 6.32 -4.80
C ASP A 136 59.53 7.52 -4.15
N ILE A 137 59.27 7.78 -2.86
CA ILE A 137 59.96 8.83 -2.09
C ILE A 137 61.44 8.49 -1.90
N ASN A 138 61.75 7.26 -1.48
CA ASN A 138 63.13 6.87 -1.22
C ASN A 138 63.98 6.80 -2.48
N GLU A 139 63.41 6.46 -3.64
CA GLU A 139 64.09 6.53 -4.94
C GLU A 139 64.55 7.96 -5.26
N ASP A 140 63.71 8.96 -5.04
CA ASP A 140 64.08 10.37 -5.24
C ASP A 140 65.05 10.89 -4.15
N ARG A 141 64.92 10.41 -2.91
CA ARG A 141 65.84 10.75 -1.80
C ARG A 141 67.24 10.18 -2.02
N ALA A 142 67.36 8.98 -2.59
CA ALA A 142 68.65 8.40 -2.95
C ALA A 142 69.41 9.27 -3.97
N VAL A 143 68.70 9.93 -4.89
CA VAL A 143 69.28 10.86 -5.86
C VAL A 143 69.65 12.20 -5.20
N SER A 144 68.78 12.76 -4.36
CA SER A 144 69.01 14.06 -3.70
C SER A 144 69.97 14.01 -2.50
N GLY A 145 70.30 12.80 -2.01
CA GLY A 145 71.19 12.59 -0.86
C GLY A 145 70.55 12.89 0.49
N PHE A 146 69.22 12.98 0.57
CA PHE A 146 68.51 13.09 1.85
C PHE A 146 68.35 11.71 2.51
N PRO A 147 68.28 11.61 3.85
CA PRO A 147 68.08 10.33 4.53
C PRO A 147 66.78 9.65 4.12
N GLU A 148 66.85 8.37 3.80
CA GLU A 148 65.67 7.52 3.50
C GLU A 148 64.71 7.45 4.70
N VAL A 149 63.42 7.39 4.39
CA VAL A 149 62.38 7.03 5.35
C VAL A 149 62.44 5.52 5.57
N ARG A 150 62.54 5.11 6.84
CA ARG A 150 62.76 3.69 7.20
C ARG A 150 61.53 2.97 7.73
N ALA A 151 60.63 3.69 8.38
CA ALA A 151 59.44 3.12 9.02
C ALA A 151 58.21 3.48 8.19
N ILE A 152 57.45 2.46 7.80
CA ILE A 152 56.20 2.63 7.03
C ILE A 152 55.18 3.45 7.80
N ASP A 153 55.13 3.34 9.13
CA ASP A 153 54.25 4.11 10.01
C ASP A 153 54.40 5.64 9.82
N GLN A 154 55.59 6.12 9.40
CA GLN A 154 55.80 7.54 9.09
C GLN A 154 55.08 7.96 7.80
N ILE A 155 55.02 7.07 6.81
CA ILE A 155 54.25 7.27 5.59
C ILE A 155 52.75 7.20 5.92
N GLU A 156 52.32 6.17 6.64
CA GLU A 156 50.90 6.00 7.01
C GLU A 156 50.36 7.20 7.80
N ALA A 157 51.13 7.74 8.76
CA ALA A 157 50.73 8.92 9.51
C ALA A 157 50.53 10.16 8.62
N GLU A 158 51.47 10.42 7.70
CA GLU A 158 51.37 11.56 6.79
C GLU A 158 50.31 11.33 5.69
N LEU A 159 50.07 10.08 5.29
CA LEU A 159 48.98 9.72 4.38
C LEU A 159 47.61 9.88 5.02
N ALA A 160 47.47 9.60 6.32
CA ALA A 160 46.24 9.87 7.05
C ALA A 160 45.92 11.38 7.06
N GLU A 161 46.91 12.24 7.33
CA GLU A 161 46.73 13.69 7.20
C GLU A 161 46.41 14.11 5.76
N ARG A 162 47.00 13.43 4.78
CA ARG A 162 46.74 13.70 3.36
C ARG A 162 45.31 13.32 2.94
N LYS A 163 44.78 12.18 3.41
CA LYS A 163 43.39 11.77 3.19
C LYS A 163 42.41 12.81 3.75
N ARG A 164 42.63 13.28 4.99
CA ARG A 164 41.83 14.38 5.58
C ARG A 164 41.88 15.65 4.74
N TYR A 165 43.05 15.98 4.18
CA TYR A 165 43.18 17.09 3.26
C TYR A 165 42.33 16.88 2.00
N TYR A 166 42.30 15.69 1.39
CA TYR A 166 41.42 15.40 0.25
C TYR A 166 39.94 15.60 0.58
N CYS A 167 39.49 15.07 1.72
CA CYS A 167 38.13 15.29 2.23
C CYS A 167 37.82 16.79 2.36
N SER A 168 38.74 17.56 2.96
CA SER A 168 38.55 19.00 3.14
C SER A 168 38.45 19.79 1.83
N VAL A 169 39.16 19.35 0.80
CA VAL A 169 39.17 20.00 -0.51
C VAL A 169 37.90 19.69 -1.29
N ILE A 170 37.46 18.42 -1.26
CA ILE A 170 36.19 18.01 -1.86
C ILE A 170 35.03 18.73 -1.19
N LYS A 171 35.02 18.76 0.14
CA LYS A 171 34.06 19.52 0.93
C LYS A 171 34.06 21.00 0.55
N GLY A 172 35.23 21.64 0.51
CA GLY A 172 35.32 23.04 0.10
C GLY A 172 34.78 23.28 -1.32
N ALA A 173 34.88 22.30 -2.22
CA ALA A 173 34.27 22.37 -3.54
C ALA A 173 32.74 22.23 -3.49
N LEU A 174 32.22 21.32 -2.68
CA LEU A 174 30.78 21.18 -2.44
C LEU A 174 30.17 22.45 -1.82
N ASP A 175 30.85 23.08 -0.86
CA ASP A 175 30.40 24.29 -0.16
C ASP A 175 30.27 25.52 -1.07
N ARG A 176 30.90 25.50 -2.25
CA ARG A 176 30.77 26.57 -3.26
C ARG A 176 29.53 26.41 -4.13
N LEU A 177 28.89 25.24 -4.13
CA LEU A 177 27.71 24.98 -4.94
C LEU A 177 26.45 25.57 -4.30
N PRO A 178 25.40 25.85 -5.11
CA PRO A 178 24.05 26.03 -4.59
C PRO A 178 23.62 24.79 -3.79
N THR A 179 22.91 24.97 -2.67
CA THR A 179 22.50 23.87 -1.78
C THR A 179 21.81 22.71 -2.51
N THR A 180 20.98 23.00 -3.51
CA THR A 180 20.30 21.96 -4.29
C THR A 180 21.26 21.12 -5.12
N ALA A 181 22.33 21.73 -5.66
CA ALA A 181 23.37 21.03 -6.40
C ALA A 181 24.27 20.22 -5.45
N LEU A 182 24.64 20.77 -4.30
CA LEU A 182 25.40 20.05 -3.27
C LEU A 182 24.68 18.75 -2.85
N VAL A 183 23.40 18.85 -2.47
CA VAL A 183 22.60 17.69 -2.07
C VAL A 183 22.51 16.68 -3.22
N GLN A 184 22.31 17.14 -4.46
CA GLN A 184 22.29 16.26 -5.63
C GLN A 184 23.61 15.51 -5.82
N VAL A 185 24.75 16.21 -5.71
CA VAL A 185 26.08 15.60 -5.84
C VAL A 185 26.30 14.54 -4.76
N MET A 186 25.94 14.85 -3.51
CA MET A 186 26.06 13.90 -2.39
C MET A 186 25.18 12.67 -2.60
N THR A 187 23.93 12.84 -3.01
CA THR A 187 23.04 11.72 -3.34
C THR A 187 23.60 10.88 -4.47
N ASP A 188 24.04 11.51 -5.57
CA ASP A 188 24.54 10.79 -6.74
C ASP A 188 25.83 10.02 -6.46
N VAL A 189 26.77 10.61 -5.71
CA VAL A 189 28.04 9.92 -5.43
C VAL A 189 27.84 8.74 -4.49
N VAL A 190 27.02 8.89 -3.44
CA VAL A 190 26.74 7.80 -2.50
C VAL A 190 25.98 6.68 -3.20
N ASP A 191 24.95 7.01 -3.99
CA ASP A 191 24.16 6.01 -4.72
C ASP A 191 25.03 5.22 -5.72
N ARG A 192 25.85 5.90 -6.54
CA ARG A 192 26.73 5.25 -7.53
C ARG A 192 27.74 4.31 -6.90
N VAL A 193 28.32 4.72 -5.77
CA VAL A 193 29.39 3.97 -5.12
C VAL A 193 28.85 2.79 -4.33
N THR A 194 27.71 2.95 -3.66
CA THR A 194 27.12 1.91 -2.80
C THR A 194 26.09 1.05 -3.53
N ALA A 195 25.70 1.38 -4.76
CA ALA A 195 24.59 0.77 -5.49
C ALA A 195 23.27 0.80 -4.68
N GLY A 196 22.89 1.97 -4.16
CA GLY A 196 21.69 2.12 -3.33
C GLY A 196 21.82 1.47 -1.94
N GLY A 197 23.03 1.44 -1.39
CA GLY A 197 23.31 0.93 -0.06
C GLY A 197 23.58 -0.58 0.02
N GLU A 198 23.86 -1.24 -1.11
CA GLU A 198 24.12 -2.69 -1.17
C GLU A 198 25.62 -3.05 -1.06
N ASN A 199 26.51 -2.10 -1.36
CA ASN A 199 27.97 -2.26 -1.29
C ASN A 199 28.59 -1.22 -0.35
N HIS A 200 29.70 -1.58 0.29
CA HIS A 200 30.51 -0.64 1.05
C HIS A 200 31.12 0.45 0.16
N ALA A 201 31.18 1.68 0.68
CA ALA A 201 31.85 2.79 0.04
C ALA A 201 33.35 2.84 0.42
N PRO A 202 34.19 3.52 -0.39
CA PRO A 202 35.52 3.94 0.01
C PRO A 202 35.54 4.76 1.30
N GLU A 203 36.61 4.63 2.08
CA GLU A 203 36.77 5.28 3.39
C GLU A 203 36.63 6.81 3.28
N LEU A 204 37.17 7.38 2.22
CA LEU A 204 37.10 8.83 1.94
C LEU A 204 35.66 9.31 1.74
N LEU A 205 34.80 8.48 1.15
CA LEU A 205 33.40 8.83 0.95
C LEU A 205 32.60 8.71 2.26
N ASP A 206 32.89 7.70 3.08
CA ASP A 206 32.28 7.58 4.40
C ASP A 206 32.62 8.79 5.29
N GLU A 207 33.89 9.25 5.30
CA GLU A 207 34.28 10.46 6.04
C GLU A 207 33.59 11.72 5.49
N LEU A 208 33.38 11.79 4.17
CA LEU A 208 32.65 12.90 3.54
C LEU A 208 31.17 12.92 3.95
N VAL A 209 30.52 11.75 4.00
CA VAL A 209 29.12 11.63 4.47
C VAL A 209 29.01 11.97 5.95
N ASP A 210 29.95 11.51 6.78
CA ASP A 210 29.98 11.84 8.21
C ASP A 210 30.10 13.37 8.43
N SER A 211 30.94 14.07 7.64
CA SER A 211 30.99 15.54 7.69
C SER A 211 29.68 16.18 7.22
N TYR A 212 29.06 15.64 6.17
CA TYR A 212 27.79 16.14 5.65
C TYR A 212 26.63 15.97 6.64
N GLU A 213 26.58 14.85 7.37
CA GLU A 213 25.60 14.62 8.44
C GLU A 213 25.70 15.70 9.52
N VAL A 214 26.91 16.00 9.99
CA VAL A 214 27.15 17.04 11.00
C VAL A 214 26.66 18.41 10.55
N GLU A 215 26.89 18.77 9.28
CA GLU A 215 26.51 20.09 8.76
C GLU A 215 25.02 20.21 8.46
N THR A 216 24.37 19.11 8.08
CA THR A 216 22.93 19.09 7.81
C THR A 216 22.08 18.87 9.06
N GLN A 217 22.68 18.49 10.19
CA GLN A 217 22.00 18.20 11.44
C GLN A 217 21.02 19.30 11.87
N GLY A 218 21.41 20.57 11.78
CA GLY A 218 20.56 21.70 12.17
C GLY A 218 19.29 21.81 11.32
N PHE A 219 19.40 21.59 10.01
CA PHE A 219 18.26 21.57 9.10
C PHE A 219 17.36 20.37 9.35
N LEU A 220 17.94 19.16 9.45
CA LEU A 220 17.20 17.92 9.66
C LEU A 220 16.45 17.93 10.99
N GLN A 221 17.03 18.50 12.05
CA GLN A 221 16.36 18.65 13.33
C GLN A 221 15.17 19.63 13.23
N ALA A 222 15.35 20.78 12.60
CA ALA A 222 14.27 21.77 12.46
C ALA A 222 13.08 21.22 11.66
N GLU A 223 13.34 20.49 10.57
CA GLU A 223 12.31 19.86 9.75
C GLU A 223 11.63 18.68 10.49
N ALA A 224 12.38 17.90 11.29
CA ALA A 224 11.80 16.86 12.15
C ALA A 224 10.86 17.46 13.21
N GLU A 225 11.23 18.58 13.85
CA GLU A 225 10.37 19.30 14.79
C GLU A 225 9.10 19.84 14.11
N ASN A 226 9.21 20.31 12.86
CA ASN A 226 8.06 20.72 12.06
C ASN A 226 7.12 19.54 11.77
N LEU A 227 7.67 18.37 11.45
CA LEU A 227 6.91 17.14 11.25
C LEU A 227 6.21 16.70 12.53
N HIS A 228 6.87 16.73 13.69
CA HIS A 228 6.23 16.39 14.96
C HIS A 228 5.05 17.32 15.29
N LYS A 229 5.17 18.62 15.03
CA LYS A 229 4.04 19.57 15.20
C LYS A 229 2.88 19.22 14.27
N LEU A 230 3.15 18.88 13.00
CA LEU A 230 2.12 18.49 12.03
C LEU A 230 1.44 17.17 12.43
N ILE A 231 2.21 16.21 12.95
CA ILE A 231 1.70 14.93 13.46
C ILE A 231 0.71 15.17 14.60
N GLU A 232 1.08 15.99 15.59
CA GLU A 232 0.21 16.26 16.74
C GLU A 232 -1.08 17.00 16.34
N ILE A 233 -1.01 17.94 15.39
CA ILE A 233 -2.20 18.64 14.90
C ILE A 233 -3.10 17.70 14.09
N ALA A 234 -2.51 16.84 13.24
CA ALA A 234 -3.26 15.83 12.47
C ALA A 234 -3.98 14.85 13.41
N ARG A 235 -3.26 14.36 14.43
CA ARG A 235 -3.80 13.48 15.49
C ARG A 235 -4.97 14.14 16.23
N GLY A 236 -4.81 15.38 16.69
CA GLY A 236 -5.87 16.12 17.39
C GLY A 236 -7.10 16.43 16.51
N SER A 237 -6.91 16.54 15.19
CA SER A 237 -7.98 16.84 14.23
C SER A 237 -8.76 15.59 13.79
N ALA A 238 -8.25 14.38 14.07
CA ALA A 238 -8.80 13.13 13.56
C ALA A 238 -10.23 12.83 14.03
N GLY A 239 -10.60 13.29 15.23
CA GLY A 239 -11.98 13.21 15.73
C GLY A 239 -13.01 13.98 14.89
N SER A 240 -12.56 14.93 14.06
CA SER A 240 -13.42 15.70 13.13
C SER A 240 -13.52 15.06 11.74
N GLY A 241 -12.94 13.88 11.55
CA GLY A 241 -13.00 13.10 10.32
C GLY A 241 -11.92 13.44 9.28
N GLU A 242 -11.94 12.70 8.17
CA GLU A 242 -10.89 12.72 7.13
C GLU A 242 -10.60 14.12 6.57
N ALA A 243 -11.64 14.92 6.33
CA ALA A 243 -11.51 16.25 5.73
C ALA A 243 -10.68 17.21 6.62
N ALA A 244 -10.72 17.04 7.94
CA ALA A 244 -9.95 17.85 8.88
C ALA A 244 -8.47 17.43 8.93
N VAL A 245 -8.18 16.13 8.76
CA VAL A 245 -6.81 15.58 8.81
C VAL A 245 -6.05 15.84 7.52
N LYS A 246 -6.73 15.75 6.37
CA LYS A 246 -6.10 15.79 5.04
C LYS A 246 -5.13 16.97 4.82
N PRO A 247 -5.46 18.23 5.15
CA PRO A 247 -4.55 19.36 4.92
C PRO A 247 -3.22 19.25 5.70
N TYR A 248 -3.24 18.60 6.86
CA TYR A 248 -2.04 18.38 7.67
C TYR A 248 -1.20 17.24 7.13
N VAL A 249 -1.83 16.17 6.62
CA VAL A 249 -1.14 15.09 5.89
C VAL A 249 -0.48 15.63 4.62
N ASP A 250 -1.16 16.51 3.87
CA ASP A 250 -0.59 17.12 2.67
C ASP A 250 0.66 17.97 2.99
N LYS A 251 0.65 18.71 4.11
CA LYS A 251 1.84 19.45 4.59
C LYS A 251 2.93 18.53 5.12
N LEU A 252 2.56 17.50 5.87
CA LEU A 252 3.49 16.52 6.43
C LEU A 252 4.24 15.83 5.31
N GLU A 253 3.55 15.41 4.24
CA GLU A 253 4.15 14.81 3.06
C GLU A 253 5.20 15.74 2.41
N ALA A 254 4.88 17.03 2.26
CA ALA A 254 5.83 17.99 1.69
C ALA A 254 7.08 18.18 2.56
N VAL A 255 6.92 18.32 3.88
CA VAL A 255 8.04 18.49 4.82
C VAL A 255 8.87 17.20 4.92
N ALA A 256 8.23 16.02 4.92
CA ALA A 256 8.93 14.74 4.96
C ALA A 256 9.79 14.50 3.73
N ARG A 257 9.27 14.82 2.54
CA ARG A 257 10.05 14.75 1.28
C ARG A 257 11.22 15.73 1.25
N ASN A 258 11.06 16.91 1.83
CA ASN A 258 12.13 17.90 1.94
C ASN A 258 13.23 17.44 2.92
N TRP A 259 12.82 16.88 4.05
CA TRP A 259 13.72 16.25 5.02
C TRP A 259 14.51 15.11 4.37
N ASP A 260 13.79 14.20 3.71
CA ASP A 260 14.37 13.02 3.07
C ASP A 260 15.36 13.39 1.97
N LYS A 261 15.05 14.39 1.14
CA LYS A 261 15.98 14.87 0.11
C LYS A 261 17.38 15.17 0.63
N VAL A 262 17.49 15.75 1.83
CA VAL A 262 18.77 16.07 2.47
C VAL A 262 19.35 14.86 3.20
N ALA A 263 18.50 14.02 3.79
CA ALA A 263 18.92 12.84 4.54
C ALA A 263 19.30 11.64 3.65
N GLN A 264 18.82 11.56 2.41
CA GLN A 264 18.99 10.41 1.51
C GLN A 264 20.43 9.89 1.42
N PRO A 265 21.47 10.71 1.14
CA PRO A 265 22.84 10.21 1.10
C PRO A 265 23.31 9.62 2.44
N ILE A 266 22.81 10.14 3.56
CA ILE A 266 23.10 9.61 4.90
C ILE A 266 22.42 8.25 5.07
N GLN A 267 21.13 8.13 4.72
CA GLN A 267 20.37 6.87 4.81
C GLN A 267 21.06 5.75 4.01
N VAL A 268 21.44 6.06 2.77
CA VAL A 268 22.08 5.09 1.86
C VAL A 268 23.46 4.66 2.38
N SER A 269 24.30 5.61 2.84
CA SER A 269 25.61 5.30 3.41
C SER A 269 25.49 4.45 4.69
N PHE A 270 24.55 4.78 5.58
CA PHE A 270 24.33 4.03 6.81
C PHE A 270 23.86 2.61 6.53
N LYS A 271 22.95 2.42 5.56
CA LYS A 271 22.56 1.10 5.06
C LYS A 271 23.76 0.31 4.54
N ALA A 272 24.58 0.91 3.68
CA ALA A 272 25.80 0.28 3.14
C ALA A 272 26.77 -0.18 4.24
N ARG A 273 26.84 0.58 5.33
CA ARG A 273 27.69 0.29 6.50
C ARG A 273 27.05 -0.69 7.48
N GLY A 274 25.77 -1.04 7.31
CA GLY A 274 25.03 -1.91 8.23
C GLY A 274 24.76 -1.28 9.60
N ILE A 275 24.64 0.05 9.66
CA ILE A 275 24.38 0.82 10.87
C ILE A 275 23.04 1.58 10.77
N ASP A 276 22.40 1.81 11.91
CA ASP A 276 21.11 2.51 11.96
C ASP A 276 21.29 4.03 11.99
N HIS A 277 20.59 4.75 11.10
CA HIS A 277 20.46 6.20 11.20
C HIS A 277 19.28 6.57 12.12
N ASP A 278 19.62 6.80 13.39
CA ASP A 278 18.69 7.04 14.50
C ASP A 278 17.64 8.15 14.24
N PRO A 279 18.00 9.30 13.63
CA PRO A 279 17.04 10.34 13.23
C PRO A 279 16.00 9.87 12.19
N SER A 280 16.43 9.20 11.11
CA SER A 280 15.50 8.64 10.09
C SER A 280 14.52 7.68 10.75
N ARG A 281 15.06 6.78 11.56
CA ARG A 281 14.29 5.76 12.27
C ARG A 281 13.21 6.38 13.18
N LYS A 282 13.59 7.33 14.04
CA LYS A 282 12.65 8.02 14.96
C LYS A 282 11.55 8.77 14.20
N LEU A 283 11.91 9.45 13.12
CA LEU A 283 10.95 10.20 12.31
C LEU A 283 9.95 9.26 11.61
N ALA A 284 10.44 8.18 11.00
CA ALA A 284 9.59 7.17 10.37
C ALA A 284 8.60 6.54 11.36
N TRP A 285 9.04 6.15 12.56
CA TRP A 285 8.15 5.62 13.59
C TRP A 285 7.10 6.64 14.04
N SER A 286 7.42 7.92 14.06
CA SER A 286 6.48 8.99 14.41
C SER A 286 5.37 9.11 13.35
N ILE A 287 5.74 9.09 12.06
CA ILE A 287 4.77 9.13 10.94
C ILE A 287 3.92 7.85 10.92
N ARG A 288 4.54 6.69 11.18
CA ARG A 288 3.83 5.40 11.27
C ARG A 288 2.82 5.40 12.41
N SER A 289 3.20 5.91 13.59
CA SER A 289 2.26 6.06 14.72
C SER A 289 1.03 6.84 14.29
N LEU A 290 1.20 8.00 13.64
CA LEU A 290 0.06 8.77 13.14
C LEU A 290 -0.83 7.95 12.20
N ALA A 291 -0.24 7.22 11.25
CA ALA A 291 -0.97 6.38 10.31
C ALA A 291 -1.82 5.31 11.01
N ILE A 292 -1.27 4.70 12.06
CA ILE A 292 -1.96 3.70 12.89
C ILE A 292 -3.09 4.36 13.69
N ASP A 293 -2.80 5.48 14.36
CA ASP A 293 -3.73 6.13 15.28
C ASP A 293 -4.97 6.66 14.54
N ILE A 294 -4.80 7.34 13.40
CA ILE A 294 -5.95 7.85 12.62
C ILE A 294 -6.81 6.73 12.02
N PHE A 295 -6.22 5.56 11.78
CA PHE A 295 -6.97 4.40 11.29
C PHE A 295 -7.69 3.67 12.42
N ASN A 296 -6.99 3.33 13.49
CA ASN A 296 -7.53 2.54 14.59
C ASN A 296 -8.62 3.30 15.35
N ASP A 297 -8.40 4.58 15.64
CA ASP A 297 -9.31 5.35 16.50
C ASP A 297 -10.45 6.01 15.70
N HIS A 298 -10.21 6.31 14.41
CA HIS A 298 -11.14 7.11 13.60
C HIS A 298 -11.54 6.47 12.26
N GLY A 299 -11.00 5.30 11.91
CA GLY A 299 -11.36 4.59 10.68
C GLY A 299 -10.88 5.27 9.39
N ILE A 300 -9.96 6.24 9.47
CA ILE A 300 -9.48 7.07 8.35
C ILE A 300 -8.46 6.29 7.50
N LEU A 301 -8.97 5.31 6.75
CA LEU A 301 -8.18 4.36 5.97
C LEU A 301 -7.36 5.03 4.86
N LYS A 302 -7.95 5.97 4.12
CA LYS A 302 -7.30 6.59 2.96
C LYS A 302 -6.05 7.40 3.34
N GLN A 303 -6.09 8.14 4.45
CA GLN A 303 -4.92 8.91 4.90
C GLN A 303 -3.87 8.00 5.56
N SER A 304 -4.29 6.94 6.25
CA SER A 304 -3.36 5.92 6.77
C SER A 304 -2.57 5.22 5.65
N GLN A 305 -3.26 4.83 4.57
CA GLN A 305 -2.60 4.27 3.37
C GLN A 305 -1.62 5.27 2.75
N ARG A 306 -1.99 6.55 2.61
CA ARG A 306 -1.10 7.58 2.08
C ARG A 306 0.18 7.74 2.91
N LEU A 307 0.06 7.82 4.23
CA LEU A 307 1.21 7.91 5.13
C LEU A 307 2.07 6.63 5.08
N THR A 308 1.45 5.47 4.95
CA THR A 308 2.16 4.19 4.80
C THR A 308 2.94 4.14 3.48
N SER A 309 2.33 4.55 2.36
CA SER A 309 3.03 4.65 1.08
C SER A 309 4.18 5.66 1.10
N LEU A 310 3.99 6.80 1.78
CA LEU A 310 5.06 7.77 1.99
C LEU A 310 6.24 7.15 2.73
N LEU A 311 5.97 6.35 3.77
CA LEU A 311 7.03 5.65 4.51
C LEU A 311 7.77 4.60 3.65
N GLN A 312 7.07 3.88 2.77
CA GLN A 312 7.70 2.92 1.85
C GLN A 312 8.64 3.62 0.87
N GLU A 313 8.33 4.86 0.52
CA GLU A 313 9.12 5.65 -0.41
C GLU A 313 10.35 6.28 0.26
N LEU A 314 10.18 6.96 1.40
CA LEU A 314 11.23 7.81 2.00
C LEU A 314 12.17 7.10 2.97
N PHE A 315 11.84 5.86 3.36
CA PHE A 315 12.61 5.13 4.38
C PHE A 315 12.86 3.69 3.96
N SER A 316 12.97 3.45 2.65
CA SER A 316 13.23 2.11 2.10
C SER A 316 14.61 1.57 2.51
N GLU A 317 15.52 2.50 2.83
CA GLU A 317 16.90 2.31 3.23
C GLU A 317 17.05 2.03 4.72
N VAL A 318 15.97 2.15 5.50
CA VAL A 318 15.95 1.85 6.94
C VAL A 318 15.32 0.46 7.14
N PRO A 319 16.11 -0.61 7.38
CA PRO A 319 15.62 -1.98 7.23
C PRO A 319 14.44 -2.34 8.13
N ASP A 320 14.50 -1.98 9.42
CA ASP A 320 13.45 -2.32 10.38
C ASP A 320 12.13 -1.56 10.12
N VAL A 321 12.23 -0.34 9.62
CA VAL A 321 11.09 0.45 9.15
C VAL A 321 10.51 -0.16 7.88
N SER A 322 11.34 -0.42 6.87
CA SER A 322 10.93 -0.96 5.57
C SER A 322 10.13 -2.26 5.72
N ASP A 323 10.61 -3.19 6.55
CA ASP A 323 9.90 -4.44 6.84
C ASP A 323 8.54 -4.21 7.50
N ARG A 324 8.46 -3.33 8.49
CA ARG A 324 7.20 -3.06 9.22
C ARG A 324 6.18 -2.30 8.39
N VAL A 325 6.63 -1.36 7.59
CA VAL A 325 5.75 -0.58 6.71
C VAL A 325 5.21 -1.45 5.57
N ARG A 326 5.99 -2.44 5.10
CA ARG A 326 5.49 -3.47 4.17
C ARG A 326 4.35 -4.29 4.78
N GLU A 327 4.51 -4.79 6.01
CA GLU A 327 3.44 -5.49 6.74
C GLU A 327 2.18 -4.60 6.89
N ASP A 328 2.36 -3.33 7.25
CA ASP A 328 1.24 -2.38 7.38
C ASP A 328 0.53 -2.15 6.04
N SER A 329 1.28 -2.02 4.95
CA SER A 329 0.73 -1.80 3.60
C SER A 329 -0.13 -3.00 3.17
N GLU A 330 0.35 -4.22 3.39
CA GLU A 330 -0.40 -5.46 3.14
C GLU A 330 -1.69 -5.51 3.99
N ALA A 331 -1.59 -5.21 5.29
CA ALA A 331 -2.75 -5.21 6.18
C ALA A 331 -3.82 -4.18 5.76
N LEU A 332 -3.41 -2.97 5.37
CA LEU A 332 -4.32 -1.94 4.90
C LEU A 332 -4.94 -2.29 3.54
N ALA A 333 -4.20 -2.97 2.65
CA ALA A 333 -4.72 -3.46 1.38
C ALA A 333 -5.82 -4.52 1.60
N ASP A 334 -5.59 -5.48 2.51
CA ASP A 334 -6.57 -6.49 2.89
C ASP A 334 -7.85 -5.88 3.50
N ILE A 335 -7.69 -4.82 4.30
CA ILE A 335 -8.82 -4.09 4.88
C ILE A 335 -9.62 -3.37 3.78
N GLN A 336 -8.94 -2.69 2.86
CA GLN A 336 -9.60 -2.00 1.75
C GLN A 336 -10.33 -2.99 0.83
N GLN A 337 -9.71 -4.12 0.53
CA GLN A 337 -10.34 -5.17 -0.27
C GLN A 337 -11.62 -5.67 0.41
N ARG A 338 -11.58 -5.99 1.70
CA ARG A 338 -12.77 -6.42 2.46
C ARG A 338 -13.89 -5.38 2.44
N ARG A 339 -13.55 -4.08 2.57
CA ARG A 339 -14.55 -2.99 2.43
C ARG A 339 -15.17 -2.95 1.04
N ASN A 340 -14.33 -3.01 0.00
CA ASN A 340 -14.81 -3.03 -1.39
C ASN A 340 -15.74 -4.21 -1.67
N GLU A 341 -15.39 -5.40 -1.18
CA GLU A 341 -16.23 -6.59 -1.33
C GLU A 341 -17.57 -6.42 -0.60
N ALA A 342 -17.56 -5.92 0.64
CA ALA A 342 -18.77 -5.67 1.41
C ALA A 342 -19.68 -4.61 0.76
N ASP A 343 -19.08 -3.60 0.13
CA ASP A 343 -19.81 -2.56 -0.60
C ASP A 343 -20.38 -3.07 -1.93
N ALA A 344 -19.71 -4.02 -2.57
CA ALA A 344 -20.12 -4.59 -3.85
C ALA A 344 -21.50 -5.29 -3.77
N ILE A 345 -21.91 -5.74 -2.58
CA ILE A 345 -23.23 -6.36 -2.36
C ILE A 345 -24.30 -5.37 -1.84
N ASN A 346 -23.97 -4.09 -1.63
CA ASN A 346 -24.95 -3.07 -1.24
C ASN A 346 -26.13 -2.94 -2.23
N PRO A 347 -25.95 -3.04 -3.56
CA PRO A 347 -27.08 -3.07 -4.49
C PRO A 347 -28.06 -4.22 -4.22
N VAL A 348 -27.56 -5.39 -3.83
CA VAL A 348 -28.39 -6.55 -3.46
C VAL A 348 -29.14 -6.28 -2.16
N ARG A 349 -28.47 -5.73 -1.13
CA ARG A 349 -29.12 -5.32 0.13
C ARG A 349 -30.24 -4.31 -0.10
N ASN A 350 -29.98 -3.28 -0.90
CA ASN A 350 -30.95 -2.23 -1.23
C ASN A 350 -32.15 -2.79 -1.99
N LEU A 351 -31.93 -3.70 -2.94
CA LEU A 351 -33.01 -4.36 -3.68
C LEU A 351 -33.90 -5.17 -2.74
N VAL A 352 -33.32 -6.01 -1.88
CA VAL A 352 -34.07 -6.82 -0.92
C VAL A 352 -34.87 -5.93 0.03
N GLU A 353 -34.25 -4.88 0.59
CA GLU A 353 -34.96 -3.94 1.48
C GLU A 353 -36.13 -3.25 0.78
N THR A 354 -35.94 -2.80 -0.46
CA THR A 354 -36.99 -2.14 -1.26
C THR A 354 -38.14 -3.09 -1.54
N VAL A 355 -37.83 -4.33 -1.93
CA VAL A 355 -38.84 -5.36 -2.21
C VAL A 355 -39.62 -5.71 -0.95
N LEU A 356 -38.95 -5.97 0.17
CA LEU A 356 -39.63 -6.35 1.41
C LEU A 356 -40.54 -5.24 1.95
N LYS A 357 -40.11 -3.97 1.86
CA LYS A 357 -40.99 -2.82 2.18
C LYS A 357 -42.24 -2.77 1.29
N GLY A 358 -42.12 -3.12 0.00
CA GLY A 358 -43.25 -3.22 -0.92
C GLY A 358 -44.20 -4.36 -0.56
N VAL A 359 -43.64 -5.53 -0.22
CA VAL A 359 -44.41 -6.70 0.21
C VAL A 359 -45.19 -6.45 1.49
N ASP A 360 -44.60 -5.74 2.46
CA ASP A 360 -45.29 -5.36 3.69
C ASP A 360 -46.52 -4.46 3.42
N GLN A 361 -46.47 -3.63 2.37
CA GLN A 361 -47.58 -2.76 1.96
C GLN A 361 -48.63 -3.48 1.13
N ASN A 362 -48.21 -4.42 0.27
CA ASN A 362 -49.11 -5.19 -0.59
C ASN A 362 -48.64 -6.65 -0.76
N PRO A 363 -49.03 -7.56 0.15
CA PRO A 363 -48.60 -8.95 0.11
C PRO A 363 -49.00 -9.73 -1.15
N ASN A 364 -49.96 -9.22 -1.94
CA ASN A 364 -50.41 -9.88 -3.18
C ASN A 364 -49.36 -9.87 -4.29
N THR A 365 -48.38 -8.94 -4.26
CA THR A 365 -47.28 -8.89 -5.25
C THR A 365 -46.09 -9.76 -4.87
N ALA A 366 -46.09 -10.30 -3.65
CA ALA A 366 -44.94 -11.00 -3.08
C ALA A 366 -44.44 -12.19 -3.92
N ASN A 367 -45.29 -12.83 -4.71
CA ASN A 367 -44.83 -13.86 -5.66
C ASN A 367 -43.91 -13.29 -6.75
N SER A 368 -44.37 -12.28 -7.49
CA SER A 368 -43.57 -11.64 -8.54
C SER A 368 -42.33 -10.94 -7.96
N ASP A 369 -42.44 -10.41 -6.75
CA ASP A 369 -41.34 -9.79 -6.04
C ASP A 369 -40.28 -10.83 -5.60
N GLY A 370 -40.69 -12.02 -5.17
CA GLY A 370 -39.79 -13.15 -4.91
C GLY A 370 -39.03 -13.60 -6.17
N ASP A 371 -39.72 -13.74 -7.31
CA ASP A 371 -39.07 -14.05 -8.59
C ASP A 371 -38.14 -12.91 -9.05
N ARG A 372 -38.51 -11.64 -8.79
CA ARG A 372 -37.66 -10.48 -9.06
C ARG A 372 -36.37 -10.53 -8.25
N LEU A 373 -36.43 -10.86 -6.95
CA LEU A 373 -35.22 -11.02 -6.12
C LEU A 373 -34.28 -12.10 -6.66
N LEU A 374 -34.82 -13.22 -7.15
CA LEU A 374 -34.02 -14.30 -7.72
C LEU A 374 -33.33 -13.89 -9.03
N ILE A 375 -34.00 -13.10 -9.88
CA ILE A 375 -33.47 -12.71 -11.19
C ILE A 375 -32.56 -11.48 -11.06
N GLU A 376 -33.11 -10.37 -10.55
CA GLU A 376 -32.41 -9.10 -10.44
C GLU A 376 -31.34 -9.15 -9.36
N GLY A 377 -31.62 -9.74 -8.19
CA GLY A 377 -30.64 -9.89 -7.11
C GLY A 377 -29.43 -10.73 -7.54
N MET A 378 -29.65 -11.86 -8.21
CA MET A 378 -28.53 -12.66 -8.73
C MET A 378 -27.79 -11.99 -9.88
N SER A 379 -28.47 -11.19 -10.71
CA SER A 379 -27.82 -10.38 -11.74
C SER A 379 -26.88 -9.34 -11.11
N LEU A 380 -27.37 -8.60 -10.10
CA LEU A 380 -26.56 -7.64 -9.34
C LEU A 380 -25.37 -8.31 -8.64
N LEU A 381 -25.58 -9.47 -8.02
CA LEU A 381 -24.52 -10.21 -7.34
C LEU A 381 -23.45 -10.72 -8.33
N LYS A 382 -23.83 -11.14 -9.53
CA LYS A 382 -22.87 -11.52 -10.59
C LYS A 382 -22.11 -10.31 -11.15
N ALA A 383 -22.77 -9.15 -11.23
CA ALA A 383 -22.14 -7.91 -11.67
C ALA A 383 -21.12 -7.36 -10.66
N ALA A 384 -21.25 -7.74 -9.38
CA ALA A 384 -20.36 -7.31 -8.29
C ALA A 384 -18.89 -7.79 -8.42
N SER A 385 -18.55 -8.59 -9.43
CA SER A 385 -17.18 -9.07 -9.73
C SER A 385 -16.47 -9.79 -8.56
N LEU A 386 -17.24 -10.38 -7.65
CA LEU A 386 -16.76 -11.19 -6.54
C LEU A 386 -16.43 -12.62 -7.00
N LYS A 387 -15.44 -13.26 -6.37
CA LYS A 387 -15.20 -14.70 -6.57
C LYS A 387 -16.39 -15.50 -6.04
N ALA A 388 -16.87 -16.47 -6.82
CA ALA A 388 -18.10 -17.22 -6.50
C ALA A 388 -18.02 -18.04 -5.20
N ASP A 389 -16.81 -18.37 -4.75
CA ASP A 389 -16.54 -19.10 -3.51
C ASP A 389 -16.26 -18.18 -2.31
N SER A 390 -16.19 -16.85 -2.52
CA SER A 390 -15.91 -15.90 -1.44
C SER A 390 -17.02 -15.85 -0.41
N LEU A 391 -16.64 -15.54 0.83
CA LEU A 391 -17.59 -15.41 1.94
C LEU A 391 -18.63 -14.32 1.67
N THR A 392 -18.21 -13.21 1.05
CA THR A 392 -19.06 -12.08 0.67
C THR A 392 -20.05 -12.43 -0.45
N TYR A 393 -19.64 -13.25 -1.42
CA TYR A 393 -20.56 -13.74 -2.45
C TYR A 393 -21.65 -14.61 -1.83
N ARG A 394 -21.28 -15.52 -0.94
CA ARG A 394 -22.21 -16.38 -0.18
C ARG A 394 -23.16 -15.56 0.70
N GLU A 395 -22.66 -14.53 1.37
CA GLU A 395 -23.50 -13.58 2.10
C GLU A 395 -24.56 -12.93 1.19
N GLY A 396 -24.16 -12.49 -0.01
CA GLY A 396 -25.09 -11.97 -1.02
C GLY A 396 -26.15 -13.00 -1.43
N GLN A 397 -25.78 -14.27 -1.59
CA GLN A 397 -26.73 -15.36 -1.87
C GLN A 397 -27.73 -15.55 -0.72
N ASP A 398 -27.24 -15.56 0.51
CA ASP A 398 -28.06 -15.71 1.72
C ASP A 398 -29.02 -14.54 1.93
N ILE A 399 -28.60 -13.30 1.63
CA ILE A 399 -29.46 -12.11 1.66
C ILE A 399 -30.64 -12.25 0.69
N ILE A 400 -30.36 -12.68 -0.56
CA ILE A 400 -31.42 -12.90 -1.56
C ILE A 400 -32.34 -14.04 -1.12
N ALA A 401 -31.78 -15.17 -0.67
CA ALA A 401 -32.55 -16.32 -0.24
C ALA A 401 -33.48 -15.99 0.95
N ALA A 402 -33.00 -15.21 1.91
CA ALA A 402 -33.80 -14.73 3.03
C ALA A 402 -34.94 -13.81 2.57
N GLY A 403 -34.69 -12.90 1.62
CA GLY A 403 -35.72 -12.05 1.03
C GLY A 403 -36.81 -12.87 0.30
N VAL A 404 -36.41 -13.84 -0.52
CA VAL A 404 -37.34 -14.73 -1.25
C VAL A 404 -38.18 -15.57 -0.29
N MET A 405 -37.58 -16.07 0.79
CA MET A 405 -38.31 -16.78 1.84
C MET A 405 -39.39 -15.90 2.46
N GLN A 406 -39.07 -14.65 2.81
CA GLN A 406 -40.05 -13.71 3.38
C GLN A 406 -41.18 -13.39 2.39
N CYS A 407 -40.86 -13.19 1.10
CA CYS A 407 -41.85 -13.04 0.05
C CYS A 407 -42.80 -14.25 -0.04
N ALA A 408 -42.27 -15.48 0.02
CA ALA A 408 -43.08 -16.69 -0.03
C ALA A 408 -44.02 -16.82 1.18
N ILE A 409 -43.54 -16.47 2.38
CA ILE A 409 -44.34 -16.48 3.61
C ILE A 409 -45.48 -15.45 3.52
N ALA A 410 -45.16 -14.20 3.15
CA ALA A 410 -46.15 -13.14 3.01
C ALA A 410 -47.23 -13.48 1.97
N PHE A 411 -46.82 -13.99 0.80
CA PHE A 411 -47.75 -14.41 -0.25
C PHE A 411 -48.67 -15.55 0.19
N GLY A 412 -48.11 -16.55 0.88
CA GLY A 412 -48.85 -17.69 1.38
C GLY A 412 -49.90 -17.30 2.41
N ASN A 413 -49.51 -16.44 3.37
CA ASN A 413 -50.42 -15.94 4.40
C ASN A 413 -51.59 -15.15 3.82
N GLU A 414 -51.36 -14.33 2.79
CA GLU A 414 -52.42 -13.53 2.17
C GLU A 414 -53.32 -14.34 1.24
N THR A 415 -52.73 -15.23 0.41
CA THR A 415 -53.46 -15.83 -0.73
C THR A 415 -53.82 -17.29 -0.55
N SER A 416 -53.20 -17.98 0.42
CA SER A 416 -53.29 -19.44 0.59
C SER A 416 -52.88 -20.25 -0.66
N LYS A 417 -52.12 -19.66 -1.60
CA LYS A 417 -51.62 -20.35 -2.80
C LYS A 417 -50.28 -21.04 -2.53
N TRP A 418 -50.33 -22.14 -1.78
CA TRP A 418 -49.15 -22.79 -1.21
C TRP A 418 -48.21 -23.42 -2.25
N ALA A 419 -48.70 -23.94 -3.37
CA ALA A 419 -47.87 -24.49 -4.45
C ALA A 419 -46.84 -23.48 -4.99
N ILE A 420 -47.24 -22.21 -5.10
CA ILE A 420 -46.35 -21.11 -5.54
C ILE A 420 -45.30 -20.83 -4.46
N CYS A 421 -45.71 -20.79 -3.18
CA CYS A 421 -44.81 -20.58 -2.05
C CYS A 421 -43.74 -21.67 -1.97
N ILE A 422 -44.13 -22.94 -2.17
CA ILE A 422 -43.21 -24.09 -2.20
C ILE A 422 -42.18 -23.93 -3.32
N SER A 423 -42.59 -23.46 -4.50
CA SER A 423 -41.66 -23.20 -5.62
C SER A 423 -40.63 -22.14 -5.23
N LEU A 424 -41.07 -21.00 -4.68
CA LEU A 424 -40.15 -19.93 -4.23
C LEU A 424 -39.21 -20.40 -3.12
N LEU A 425 -39.72 -21.13 -2.12
CA LEU A 425 -38.91 -21.65 -1.02
C LEU A 425 -37.87 -22.68 -1.49
N ASN A 426 -38.19 -23.54 -2.46
CA ASN A 426 -37.21 -24.45 -3.06
C ASN A 426 -36.11 -23.69 -3.82
N LYS A 427 -36.47 -22.63 -4.57
CA LYS A 427 -35.48 -21.77 -5.23
C LYS A 427 -34.60 -21.04 -4.20
N ALA A 428 -35.17 -20.53 -3.11
CA ALA A 428 -34.43 -19.91 -2.01
C ALA A 428 -33.48 -20.92 -1.33
N LEU A 429 -33.94 -22.15 -1.10
CA LEU A 429 -33.11 -23.22 -0.52
C LEU A 429 -31.92 -23.60 -1.40
N GLY A 430 -32.10 -23.57 -2.73
CA GLY A 430 -31.01 -23.80 -3.68
C GLY A 430 -29.95 -22.70 -3.70
N LEU A 431 -30.28 -21.52 -3.19
CA LEU A 431 -29.38 -20.37 -3.11
C LEU A 431 -28.71 -20.23 -1.74
N ALA A 432 -29.42 -20.57 -0.66
CA ALA A 432 -28.94 -20.40 0.71
C ALA A 432 -27.72 -21.30 1.02
N THR A 433 -26.69 -20.70 1.59
CA THR A 433 -25.46 -21.34 2.03
C THR A 433 -25.38 -21.43 3.56
N ASP A 434 -25.96 -20.47 4.28
CA ASP A 434 -26.00 -20.46 5.74
C ASP A 434 -26.88 -21.58 6.32
N ALA A 435 -26.34 -22.34 7.28
CA ALA A 435 -27.01 -23.50 7.84
C ALA A 435 -28.29 -23.13 8.62
N SER A 436 -28.28 -22.00 9.33
CA SER A 436 -29.45 -21.52 10.09
C SER A 436 -30.56 -21.06 9.15
N LEU A 437 -30.22 -20.33 8.09
CA LEU A 437 -31.16 -19.90 7.06
C LEU A 437 -31.76 -21.10 6.31
N ARG A 438 -30.93 -22.06 5.88
CA ARG A 438 -31.42 -23.30 5.24
C ARG A 438 -32.39 -24.06 6.11
N LYS A 439 -32.12 -24.15 7.42
CA LYS A 439 -33.05 -24.75 8.38
C LYS A 439 -34.39 -24.00 8.41
N LYS A 440 -34.36 -22.67 8.53
CA LYS A 440 -35.58 -21.83 8.51
C LYS A 440 -36.37 -21.99 7.22
N ILE A 441 -35.71 -22.05 6.06
CA ILE A 441 -36.36 -22.27 4.76
C ILE A 441 -37.02 -23.65 4.72
N ASN A 442 -36.33 -24.70 5.19
CA ASN A 442 -36.86 -26.06 5.27
C ASN A 442 -38.08 -26.16 6.21
N ASP A 443 -38.02 -25.52 7.38
CA ASP A 443 -39.14 -25.49 8.31
C ASP A 443 -40.38 -24.84 7.66
N ASN A 444 -40.19 -23.74 6.93
CA ASN A 444 -41.27 -23.09 6.17
C ASN A 444 -41.75 -23.95 4.98
N LEU A 445 -40.88 -24.71 4.33
CA LEU A 445 -41.26 -25.67 3.28
C LEU A 445 -42.18 -26.76 3.82
N ILE A 446 -41.85 -27.33 4.98
CA ILE A 446 -42.68 -28.36 5.63
C ILE A 446 -44.06 -27.80 5.93
N VAL A 447 -44.14 -26.59 6.47
CA VAL A 447 -45.41 -25.91 6.74
C VAL A 447 -46.19 -25.66 5.45
N ALA A 448 -45.55 -25.12 4.41
CA ALA A 448 -46.20 -24.83 3.14
C ALA A 448 -46.68 -26.11 2.43
N GLN A 449 -45.92 -27.21 2.49
CA GLN A 449 -46.32 -28.53 1.97
C GLN A 449 -47.53 -29.07 2.73
N GLY A 450 -47.50 -29.04 4.07
CA GLY A 450 -48.65 -29.45 4.89
C GLY A 450 -49.91 -28.62 4.57
N ASN A 451 -49.75 -27.32 4.34
CA ASN A 451 -50.85 -26.45 3.93
C ASN A 451 -51.34 -26.76 2.51
N GLN A 452 -50.46 -27.05 1.56
CA GLN A 452 -50.84 -27.47 0.21
C GLN A 452 -51.60 -28.81 0.23
N ASP A 453 -51.18 -29.76 1.05
CA ASP A 453 -51.82 -31.07 1.16
C ASP A 453 -53.21 -31.02 1.78
N ASN A 454 -53.41 -30.12 2.76
CA ASN A 454 -54.68 -29.96 3.46
C ASN A 454 -55.63 -29.02 2.73
N PHE A 455 -55.13 -27.91 2.20
CA PHE A 455 -55.94 -26.83 1.65
C PHE A 455 -55.87 -26.70 0.13
N GLY A 456 -54.77 -27.07 -0.51
CA GLY A 456 -54.62 -27.18 -1.97
C GLY A 456 -55.38 -26.13 -2.80
N ASP A 457 -56.23 -26.61 -3.70
CA ASP A 457 -57.07 -25.77 -4.58
C ASP A 457 -58.39 -25.30 -3.94
N LEU A 458 -58.52 -25.37 -2.61
CA LEU A 458 -59.74 -24.91 -1.94
C LEU A 458 -59.83 -23.38 -2.01
N GLU A 459 -60.98 -22.89 -2.43
CA GLU A 459 -61.32 -21.48 -2.36
C GLU A 459 -61.57 -21.09 -0.89
N PRO A 460 -60.94 -20.01 -0.40
CA PRO A 460 -61.26 -19.46 0.92
C PRO A 460 -62.74 -19.10 1.02
N ILE A 461 -63.33 -19.36 2.18
CA ILE A 461 -64.74 -19.05 2.47
C ILE A 461 -64.81 -17.86 3.41
N LYS A 462 -65.71 -16.91 3.14
CA LYS A 462 -65.93 -15.75 4.03
C LYS A 462 -66.84 -16.08 5.22
N SER A 463 -67.70 -17.08 5.06
CA SER A 463 -68.60 -17.58 6.10
C SER A 463 -68.99 -19.03 5.83
N ALA A 464 -69.44 -19.73 6.87
CA ALA A 464 -70.00 -21.07 6.73
C ALA A 464 -71.32 -21.03 5.93
N PRO A 465 -71.59 -21.99 5.03
CA PRO A 465 -72.87 -22.11 4.36
C PRO A 465 -73.98 -22.47 5.35
N SER A 466 -75.22 -22.12 5.02
CA SER A 466 -76.40 -22.55 5.80
C SER A 466 -76.53 -24.08 5.78
N LEU A 467 -76.88 -24.70 6.90
CA LEU A 467 -77.16 -26.14 6.99
C LEU A 467 -78.57 -26.37 7.54
N TYR A 468 -79.56 -25.74 6.92
CA TYR A 468 -80.92 -25.71 7.42
C TYR A 468 -81.91 -26.39 6.46
N THR A 469 -82.83 -27.18 7.02
CA THR A 469 -83.91 -27.85 6.31
C THR A 469 -85.23 -27.71 7.07
N ILE A 470 -86.33 -27.40 6.38
CA ILE A 470 -87.69 -27.41 6.93
C ILE A 470 -88.42 -28.60 6.32
N ASN A 471 -88.95 -29.52 7.13
CA ASN A 471 -89.63 -30.74 6.68
C ASN A 471 -88.83 -31.56 5.63
N GLY A 472 -87.51 -31.59 5.78
CA GLY A 472 -86.60 -32.28 4.85
C GLY A 472 -86.32 -31.54 3.54
N ILE A 473 -86.82 -30.31 3.36
CA ILE A 473 -86.52 -29.47 2.19
C ILE A 473 -85.54 -28.36 2.62
N GLY A 474 -84.42 -28.22 1.91
CA GLY A 474 -83.43 -27.20 2.22
C GLY A 474 -82.03 -27.57 1.73
N VAL A 475 -81.01 -27.31 2.56
CA VAL A 475 -79.60 -27.50 2.19
C VAL A 475 -78.83 -28.18 3.32
N THR A 476 -78.01 -29.17 2.98
CA THR A 476 -77.17 -29.87 3.96
C THR A 476 -75.97 -30.55 3.29
N LEU A 477 -75.04 -31.09 4.10
CA LEU A 477 -73.86 -31.80 3.62
C LEU A 477 -74.10 -33.31 3.56
N TYR A 478 -73.67 -33.92 2.46
CA TYR A 478 -73.66 -35.36 2.26
C TYR A 478 -72.29 -35.87 1.82
N GLY A 479 -72.02 -37.11 2.22
CA GLY A 479 -70.84 -37.85 1.81
C GLY A 479 -69.58 -37.47 2.59
N ARG A 480 -68.62 -38.39 2.57
CA ARG A 480 -67.30 -38.25 3.18
C ARG A 480 -66.26 -38.81 2.22
N THR A 481 -65.41 -37.93 1.69
CA THR A 481 -64.40 -38.28 0.68
C THR A 481 -63.11 -37.52 0.94
N ASP A 482 -61.98 -38.02 0.44
CA ASP A 482 -60.66 -37.39 0.63
C ASP A 482 -60.36 -37.04 2.11
N PRO A 483 -60.38 -38.05 3.01
CA PRO A 483 -60.05 -37.86 4.42
C PRO A 483 -58.58 -37.48 4.58
N LYS A 484 -58.28 -36.55 5.48
CA LYS A 484 -56.93 -36.13 5.83
C LYS A 484 -56.59 -36.50 7.29
N PRO A 485 -55.30 -36.60 7.65
CA PRO A 485 -54.86 -36.95 9.00
C PRO A 485 -55.36 -36.01 10.10
N ASP A 486 -55.67 -34.75 9.76
CA ASP A 486 -56.25 -33.75 10.67
C ASP A 486 -57.74 -34.00 10.99
N GLY A 487 -58.32 -35.08 10.47
CA GLY A 487 -59.72 -35.44 10.63
C GLY A 487 -60.67 -34.73 9.65
N SER A 488 -60.15 -33.85 8.79
CA SER A 488 -60.96 -33.18 7.77
C SER A 488 -61.30 -34.11 6.62
N TYR A 489 -62.41 -33.82 5.94
CA TYR A 489 -62.80 -34.51 4.72
C TYR A 489 -63.63 -33.60 3.82
N MET A 490 -63.72 -33.97 2.55
CA MET A 490 -64.59 -33.32 1.58
C MET A 490 -66.01 -33.89 1.64
N ALA A 491 -66.97 -33.00 1.88
CA ALA A 491 -68.41 -33.27 1.83
C ALA A 491 -69.07 -32.43 0.72
N THR A 492 -70.08 -32.99 0.07
CA THR A 492 -70.83 -32.28 -0.98
C THR A 492 -72.05 -31.60 -0.36
N TYR A 493 -72.19 -30.31 -0.63
CA TYR A 493 -73.32 -29.49 -0.19
C TYR A 493 -74.44 -29.60 -1.21
N TYR A 494 -75.58 -30.15 -0.79
CA TYR A 494 -76.72 -30.44 -1.66
C TYR A 494 -77.91 -29.54 -1.32
N PHE A 495 -78.69 -29.19 -2.34
CA PHE A 495 -80.11 -28.94 -2.17
C PHE A 495 -80.84 -30.28 -2.04
N VAL A 496 -81.70 -30.39 -1.02
CA VAL A 496 -82.44 -31.61 -0.68
C VAL A 496 -83.94 -31.34 -0.66
N PHE A 497 -84.70 -32.35 -1.06
CA PHE A 497 -86.17 -32.36 -0.98
C PHE A 497 -86.60 -33.67 -0.32
N PHE A 498 -87.37 -33.58 0.77
CA PHE A 498 -87.66 -34.70 1.67
C PHE A 498 -86.42 -35.53 2.05
N ALA A 499 -85.34 -34.85 2.43
CA ALA A 499 -84.03 -35.39 2.79
C ALA A 499 -83.29 -36.14 1.66
N ILE A 500 -83.85 -36.24 0.46
CA ILE A 500 -83.18 -36.84 -0.70
C ILE A 500 -82.25 -35.78 -1.35
N PRO A 501 -80.94 -36.07 -1.53
CA PRO A 501 -80.01 -35.14 -2.17
C PRO A 501 -80.26 -35.05 -3.67
N LEU A 502 -80.89 -33.95 -4.11
CA LEU A 502 -81.31 -33.78 -5.50
C LEU A 502 -80.27 -33.07 -6.37
N MET A 503 -79.70 -31.97 -5.88
CA MET A 503 -78.78 -31.15 -6.68
C MET A 503 -77.53 -30.80 -5.87
N PRO A 504 -76.33 -31.27 -6.26
CA PRO A 504 -75.10 -30.84 -5.63
C PRO A 504 -74.81 -29.39 -6.03
N ILE A 505 -74.52 -28.54 -5.04
CA ILE A 505 -74.24 -27.12 -5.22
C ILE A 505 -72.73 -26.90 -5.29
N THR A 506 -72.01 -27.36 -4.28
CA THR A 506 -70.55 -27.25 -4.20
C THR A 506 -70.01 -28.29 -3.24
N ARG A 507 -68.69 -28.31 -3.00
CA ARG A 507 -68.09 -29.17 -1.98
C ARG A 507 -67.38 -28.30 -0.95
N TYR A 508 -67.33 -28.76 0.29
CA TYR A 508 -66.56 -28.13 1.34
C TYR A 508 -65.66 -29.14 2.01
N ARG A 509 -64.44 -28.70 2.34
CA ARG A 509 -63.62 -29.40 3.32
C ARG A 509 -64.12 -29.02 4.70
N VAL A 510 -64.47 -30.01 5.50
CA VAL A 510 -65.05 -29.83 6.83
C VAL A 510 -64.39 -30.72 7.86
N ILE A 511 -64.38 -30.25 9.11
CA ILE A 511 -64.09 -31.07 10.30
C ILE A 511 -65.39 -31.17 11.09
N PRO A 512 -65.88 -32.39 11.42
CA PRO A 512 -67.08 -32.55 12.24
C PRO A 512 -66.79 -32.09 13.68
N ASN A 513 -67.70 -31.31 14.27
CA ASN A 513 -67.59 -30.83 15.65
C ASN A 513 -68.91 -31.08 16.41
N GLY A 514 -69.13 -32.34 16.80
CA GLY A 514 -70.29 -32.78 17.59
C GLY A 514 -71.64 -32.59 16.89
N ARG A 515 -72.20 -31.37 16.96
CA ARG A 515 -73.51 -31.00 16.39
C ARG A 515 -73.41 -30.19 15.08
N GLY A 516 -72.22 -29.99 14.53
CA GLY A 516 -72.03 -29.21 13.31
C GLY A 516 -70.69 -29.46 12.63
N TYR A 517 -70.30 -28.52 11.77
CA TYR A 517 -69.08 -28.60 10.96
C TYR A 517 -68.25 -27.33 11.06
N ARG A 518 -66.94 -27.47 11.22
CA ARG A 518 -65.98 -26.40 10.95
C ARG A 518 -65.60 -26.46 9.48
N PHE A 519 -65.97 -25.44 8.72
CA PHE A 519 -65.66 -25.34 7.31
C PHE A 519 -64.26 -24.75 7.11
N LEU A 520 -63.45 -25.41 6.29
CA LEU A 520 -62.05 -25.06 6.05
C LEU A 520 -61.82 -24.42 4.68
N GLY A 521 -62.66 -24.76 3.69
CA GLY A 521 -62.54 -24.22 2.34
C GLY A 521 -63.52 -24.87 1.39
N LYS A 522 -63.78 -24.20 0.27
CA LYS A 522 -64.72 -24.64 -0.76
C LYS A 522 -63.97 -25.32 -1.90
N GLY A 523 -64.39 -26.52 -2.28
CA GLY A 523 -63.78 -27.31 -3.34
C GLY A 523 -64.64 -27.42 -4.59
N LYS A 524 -64.00 -27.75 -5.70
CA LYS A 524 -64.66 -28.00 -6.99
C LYS A 524 -65.52 -29.26 -6.95
N LEU A 525 -66.65 -29.22 -7.65
CA LEU A 525 -67.50 -30.37 -7.91
C LEU A 525 -66.75 -31.45 -8.71
N ARG A 526 -66.95 -32.73 -8.38
CA ARG A 526 -66.38 -33.86 -9.12
C ARG A 526 -67.13 -34.07 -10.44
N ALA A 527 -66.54 -34.85 -11.34
CA ALA A 527 -67.20 -35.27 -12.57
C ALA A 527 -68.58 -35.92 -12.30
N PHE A 528 -68.66 -36.77 -11.27
CA PHE A 528 -69.92 -37.36 -10.83
C PHE A 528 -70.94 -36.32 -10.35
N ASP A 529 -70.52 -35.34 -9.55
CA ASP A 529 -71.45 -34.31 -9.05
C ASP A 529 -72.00 -33.47 -10.23
N LYS A 530 -71.16 -33.19 -11.24
CA LYS A 530 -71.59 -32.51 -12.48
C LYS A 530 -72.57 -33.37 -13.30
N LEU A 531 -72.33 -34.68 -13.40
CA LEU A 531 -73.26 -35.61 -14.05
C LEU A 531 -74.60 -35.66 -13.30
N HIS A 532 -74.58 -35.64 -11.97
CA HIS A 532 -75.78 -35.62 -11.15
C HIS A 532 -76.61 -34.35 -11.41
N ILE A 533 -75.97 -33.18 -11.55
CA ILE A 533 -76.65 -31.95 -11.98
C ILE A 533 -77.31 -32.14 -13.35
N ALA A 534 -76.60 -32.72 -14.32
CA ALA A 534 -77.15 -32.94 -15.67
C ALA A 534 -78.36 -33.88 -15.66
N ILE A 535 -78.33 -34.97 -14.87
CA ILE A 535 -79.45 -35.89 -14.69
C ILE A 535 -80.63 -35.15 -14.05
N PHE A 536 -80.39 -34.39 -12.98
CA PHE A 536 -81.43 -33.63 -12.28
C PHE A 536 -82.14 -32.63 -13.20
N LEU A 537 -81.37 -31.86 -13.98
CA LEU A 537 -81.92 -30.93 -14.98
C LEU A 537 -82.69 -31.67 -16.08
N GLY A 538 -82.18 -32.82 -16.54
CA GLY A 538 -82.87 -33.67 -17.52
C GLY A 538 -84.22 -34.18 -17.02
N VAL A 539 -84.30 -34.59 -15.75
CA VAL A 539 -85.56 -35.03 -15.11
C VAL A 539 -86.53 -33.85 -14.97
N ILE A 540 -86.05 -32.67 -14.56
CA ILE A 540 -86.90 -31.47 -14.48
C ILE A 540 -87.50 -31.13 -15.86
N LEU A 541 -86.67 -31.12 -16.90
CA LEU A 541 -87.13 -30.86 -18.27
C LEU A 541 -88.17 -31.90 -18.69
N LEU A 542 -87.92 -33.18 -18.43
CA LEU A 542 -88.86 -34.25 -18.77
C LEU A 542 -90.20 -34.10 -18.05
N VAL A 543 -90.21 -33.66 -16.78
CA VAL A 543 -91.43 -33.38 -16.02
C VAL A 543 -92.15 -32.12 -16.53
N LEU A 544 -91.42 -31.07 -16.92
CA LEU A 544 -92.00 -29.83 -17.47
C LEU A 544 -92.54 -29.97 -18.89
N PHE A 545 -92.06 -30.95 -19.67
CA PHE A 545 -92.53 -31.21 -21.04
C PHE A 545 -93.59 -32.33 -21.13
N ASN A 546 -93.75 -33.17 -20.09
CA ASN A 546 -94.76 -34.25 -20.04
C ASN A 546 -95.85 -34.01 -18.99
N GLY A 547 -95.88 -32.85 -18.34
CA GLY A 547 -96.99 -32.35 -17.51
C GLY A 547 -97.57 -31.10 -18.13
#